data_AF-K9QB84-F1
#
_entry.id   AF-K9QB84-F1
#
_cell.length_a   1.000
_cell.length_b   1.000
_cell.length_c   1.000
_cell.angle_alpha   90.00
_cell.angle_beta   90.00
_cell.angle_gamma   90.00
#
_symmetry.space_group_name_H-M   'P 1'
#
loop_
_entity.id
_entity.type
_entity.pdbx_description
1 polymer ?
#
loop_
_entity_poly.entity_id
_entity_poly.type
_entity_poly.pdbx_seq_one_letter_code
_entity_poly.pdbx_strand_id
1 'polypeptide(L)'
;MAQSVIEALLRSKIGLDVNSIGSAAIASAVNQRMADCNISQMSSYLRYLQDSPQEWQALIDSVTVPETWFFREPESFALLKSYVLSEWLPQNSQKVLRVLSVPCATGEEPYSIAIALLEAGLTSAQFHIDAVDISQQCLLKAKKAIYDKHSFRSSNFEFYERYFQSINSESYLQNSVKSSVNFIKGNLADTHFLGNTQVYDIVFCRNLLIYFDHQTKAQTIDILEKLIVAGGLLFVAAAEAALLMKTQLVPVRHFSAIAYQKLINPQNFIQENYTNYQSTIRPQLATQNTTEFPIKNKEEISSQKPILANNFNSNLLDVAKTAANQGRLEDAVKLCNDYLNQNQMNTEAYVLLGEVQQAMRQNERAVQSFQKAIYLQPNHEAALTHLALLKEQQGDRAGASLLWQRIYRLQR
;
A
#
# COMPACT_ATOMS: atom_id res chain seq x y z
N MET A 1 4.88 -16.90 26.23
CA MET A 1 4.54 -18.27 25.77
C MET A 1 3.21 -18.32 25.03
N ALA A 2 2.05 -18.13 25.67
CA ALA A 2 0.77 -18.22 24.94
C ALA A 2 0.57 -17.12 23.86
N GLN A 3 0.84 -15.85 24.18
CA GLN A 3 0.82 -14.72 23.22
C GLN A 3 1.66 -15.00 21.96
N SER A 4 2.91 -15.43 22.15
CA SER A 4 3.83 -15.76 21.05
C SER A 4 3.38 -16.96 20.20
N VAL A 5 2.53 -17.85 20.74
CA VAL A 5 1.88 -18.93 19.95
C VAL A 5 0.73 -18.37 19.11
N ILE A 6 -0.05 -17.41 19.63
CA ILE A 6 -1.10 -16.73 18.84
C ILE A 6 -0.47 -15.94 17.69
N GLU A 7 0.61 -15.22 17.96
CA GLU A 7 1.41 -14.51 16.95
C GLU A 7 1.95 -15.47 15.87
N ALA A 8 2.50 -16.62 16.26
CA ALA A 8 2.95 -17.65 15.34
C ALA A 8 1.80 -18.28 14.52
N LEU A 9 0.61 -18.45 15.12
CA LEU A 9 -0.59 -18.93 14.42
C LEU A 9 -1.09 -17.91 13.40
N LEU A 10 -1.12 -16.62 13.73
CA LEU A 10 -1.47 -15.54 12.79
C LEU A 10 -0.50 -15.53 11.61
N ARG A 11 0.82 -15.52 11.90
CA ARG A 11 1.85 -15.63 10.87
C ARG A 11 1.67 -16.87 9.98
N SER A 12 1.46 -18.04 10.58
CA SER A 12 1.34 -19.31 9.84
C SER A 12 0.04 -19.47 9.04
N LYS A 13 -1.08 -18.88 9.48
CA LYS A 13 -2.40 -19.06 8.83
C LYS A 13 -2.78 -17.92 7.90
N ILE A 14 -2.34 -16.69 8.18
CA ILE A 14 -2.71 -15.49 7.41
C ILE A 14 -1.51 -14.67 6.93
N GLY A 15 -0.29 -15.21 7.08
CA GLY A 15 0.95 -14.62 6.55
C GLY A 15 1.47 -13.38 7.31
N LEU A 16 0.82 -13.02 8.42
CA LEU A 16 1.03 -11.76 9.13
C LEU A 16 2.43 -11.63 9.74
N ASP A 17 3.14 -10.55 9.42
CA ASP A 17 4.38 -10.17 10.11
C ASP A 17 4.05 -9.41 11.40
N VAL A 18 4.43 -10.00 12.54
CA VAL A 18 4.30 -9.42 13.88
C VAL A 18 5.04 -8.07 13.98
N ASN A 19 6.10 -7.85 13.19
CA ASN A 19 6.83 -6.58 13.19
C ASN A 19 6.10 -5.46 12.44
N SER A 20 5.18 -5.79 11.52
CA SER A 20 4.45 -4.81 10.72
C SER A 20 3.30 -4.16 11.50
N ILE A 21 2.53 -4.97 12.25
CA ILE A 21 1.42 -4.51 13.11
C ILE A 21 1.89 -4.20 14.54
N GLY A 22 2.96 -4.86 15.00
CA GLY A 22 3.49 -4.75 16.35
C GLY A 22 2.80 -5.70 17.33
N SER A 23 3.61 -6.45 18.09
CA SER A 23 3.14 -7.39 19.14
C SER A 23 2.20 -6.73 20.16
N ALA A 24 2.39 -5.43 20.47
CA ALA A 24 1.52 -4.69 21.38
C ALA A 24 0.08 -4.50 20.82
N ALA A 25 -0.08 -4.25 19.52
CA ALA A 25 -1.39 -4.13 18.89
C ALA A 25 -2.09 -5.49 18.82
N ILE A 26 -1.35 -6.55 18.48
CA ILE A 26 -1.86 -7.94 18.51
C ILE A 26 -2.28 -8.33 19.93
N ALA A 27 -1.48 -8.01 20.96
CA ALA A 27 -1.83 -8.25 22.36
C ALA A 27 -3.08 -7.47 22.79
N SER A 28 -3.24 -6.22 22.33
CA SER A 28 -4.46 -5.42 22.57
C SER A 28 -5.69 -6.08 21.96
N ALA A 29 -5.63 -6.49 20.69
CA ALA A 29 -6.71 -7.21 20.01
C ALA A 29 -7.05 -8.53 20.73
N VAL A 30 -6.05 -9.34 21.09
CA VAL A 30 -6.25 -10.59 21.85
C VAL A 30 -6.91 -10.33 23.21
N ASN A 31 -6.49 -9.30 23.95
CA ASN A 31 -7.10 -8.94 25.24
C ASN A 31 -8.56 -8.49 25.08
N GLN A 32 -8.89 -7.77 24.00
CA GLN A 32 -10.28 -7.42 23.69
C GLN A 32 -11.11 -8.66 23.35
N ARG A 33 -10.59 -9.56 22.50
CA ARG A 33 -11.25 -10.84 22.20
C ARG A 33 -11.50 -11.67 23.47
N MET A 34 -10.50 -11.76 24.34
CA MET A 34 -10.60 -12.41 25.65
C MET A 34 -11.74 -11.82 26.51
N ALA A 35 -11.87 -10.50 26.56
CA ALA A 35 -12.97 -9.82 27.26
C ALA A 35 -14.34 -10.14 26.62
N ASP A 36 -14.46 -10.04 25.29
CA ASP A 36 -15.69 -10.36 24.55
C ASP A 36 -16.15 -11.82 24.80
N CYS A 37 -15.20 -12.75 24.89
CA CYS A 37 -15.46 -14.17 25.19
C CYS A 37 -15.67 -14.47 26.70
N ASN A 38 -15.48 -13.49 27.59
CA ASN A 38 -15.45 -13.66 29.04
C ASN A 38 -14.37 -14.65 29.54
N ILE A 39 -13.21 -14.70 28.86
CA ILE A 39 -12.09 -15.60 29.19
C ILE A 39 -10.94 -14.78 29.79
N SER A 40 -10.67 -14.95 31.08
CA SER A 40 -9.62 -14.20 31.79
C SER A 40 -8.20 -14.79 31.67
N GLN A 41 -8.06 -16.05 31.24
CA GLN A 41 -6.76 -16.73 31.13
C GLN A 41 -6.34 -16.93 29.68
N MET A 42 -5.18 -16.39 29.30
CA MET A 42 -4.61 -16.47 27.95
C MET A 42 -4.42 -17.92 27.45
N SER A 43 -4.11 -18.86 28.34
CA SER A 43 -4.00 -20.30 28.03
C SER A 43 -5.34 -20.92 27.65
N SER A 44 -6.42 -20.55 28.36
CA SER A 44 -7.78 -20.98 28.05
C SER A 44 -8.29 -20.34 26.76
N TYR A 45 -7.95 -19.08 26.51
CA TYR A 45 -8.28 -18.39 25.26
C TYR A 45 -7.56 -19.01 24.07
N LEU A 46 -6.26 -19.32 24.18
CA LEU A 46 -5.52 -20.02 23.12
C LEU A 46 -6.17 -21.37 22.75
N ARG A 47 -6.62 -22.16 23.73
CA ARG A 47 -7.34 -23.41 23.45
C ARG A 47 -8.66 -23.14 22.71
N TYR A 48 -9.48 -22.23 23.23
CA TYR A 48 -10.75 -21.86 22.60
C TYR A 48 -10.56 -21.35 21.15
N LEU A 49 -9.53 -20.53 20.92
CA LEU A 49 -9.15 -20.00 19.60
C LEU A 49 -8.71 -21.10 18.62
N GLN A 50 -8.09 -22.18 19.10
CA GLN A 50 -7.71 -23.33 18.28
C GLN A 50 -8.92 -24.19 17.90
N ASP A 51 -9.90 -24.32 18.82
CA ASP A 51 -11.09 -25.16 18.66
C ASP A 51 -12.28 -24.43 17.97
N SER A 52 -12.27 -23.09 17.90
CA SER A 52 -13.37 -22.25 17.41
C SER A 52 -13.01 -21.48 16.12
N PRO A 53 -13.45 -21.95 14.93
CA PRO A 53 -13.28 -21.21 13.67
C PRO A 53 -13.94 -19.82 13.67
N GLN A 54 -15.01 -19.66 14.45
CA GLN A 54 -15.72 -18.39 14.62
C GLN A 54 -14.87 -17.39 15.40
N GLU A 55 -14.25 -17.82 16.49
CA GLU A 55 -13.34 -16.95 17.26
C GLU A 55 -12.04 -16.67 16.50
N TRP A 56 -11.53 -17.66 15.76
CA TRP A 56 -10.41 -17.44 14.83
C TRP A 56 -10.71 -16.33 13.82
N GLN A 57 -11.91 -16.30 13.24
CA GLN A 57 -12.32 -15.20 12.37
C GLN A 57 -12.46 -13.88 13.12
N ALA A 58 -13.04 -13.88 14.33
CA ALA A 58 -13.22 -12.66 15.11
C ALA A 58 -11.87 -12.04 15.53
N LEU A 59 -10.87 -12.87 15.83
CA LEU A 59 -9.49 -12.43 16.03
C LEU A 59 -8.88 -11.86 14.74
N ILE A 60 -9.06 -12.52 13.58
CA ILE A 60 -8.63 -11.97 12.28
C ILE A 60 -9.22 -10.57 12.07
N ASP A 61 -10.54 -10.43 12.20
CA ASP A 61 -11.24 -9.15 12.03
C ASP A 61 -10.73 -8.05 13.00
N SER A 62 -10.18 -8.45 14.15
CA SER A 62 -9.65 -7.54 15.17
C SER A 62 -8.16 -7.19 14.99
N VAL A 63 -7.39 -7.97 14.21
CA VAL A 63 -5.98 -7.66 13.88
C VAL A 63 -5.80 -7.11 12.46
N THR A 64 -6.77 -7.28 11.57
CA THR A 64 -6.77 -6.61 10.26
C THR A 64 -6.91 -5.10 10.41
N VAL A 65 -6.22 -4.34 9.54
CA VAL A 65 -6.31 -2.87 9.49
C VAL A 65 -7.20 -2.48 8.29
N PRO A 66 -8.50 -2.20 8.48
CA PRO A 66 -9.47 -2.09 7.40
C PRO A 66 -9.51 -0.67 6.81
N GLU A 67 -8.35 -0.09 6.56
CA GLU A 67 -8.23 1.32 6.20
C GLU A 67 -8.30 1.51 4.68
N THR A 68 -9.37 2.15 4.23
CA THR A 68 -9.59 2.46 2.81
C THR A 68 -10.49 3.69 2.67
N TRP A 69 -10.57 4.23 1.45
CA TRP A 69 -11.46 5.33 1.07
C TRP A 69 -11.62 5.40 -0.44
N PHE A 70 -12.68 6.05 -0.91
CA PHE A 70 -12.96 6.20 -2.33
C PHE A 70 -11.82 6.95 -3.04
N PHE A 71 -11.34 6.37 -4.14
CA PHE A 71 -10.24 6.88 -4.96
C PHE A 71 -8.94 7.14 -4.17
N ARG A 72 -8.58 6.26 -3.21
CA ARG A 72 -7.23 6.21 -2.61
C ARG A 72 -6.17 6.07 -3.71
N GLU A 73 -5.22 7.00 -3.83
CA GLU A 73 -4.31 7.15 -4.98
C GLU A 73 -5.08 7.31 -6.31
N PRO A 74 -5.72 8.48 -6.55
CA PRO A 74 -6.59 8.69 -7.72
C PRO A 74 -5.88 8.48 -9.06
N GLU A 75 -4.56 8.62 -9.09
CA GLU A 75 -3.71 8.43 -10.26
C GLU A 75 -3.74 6.97 -10.78
N SER A 76 -3.92 5.98 -9.90
CA SER A 76 -4.12 4.57 -10.27
C SER A 76 -5.42 4.38 -11.06
N PHE A 77 -6.49 5.07 -10.68
CA PHE A 77 -7.76 5.05 -11.40
C PHE A 77 -7.71 5.86 -12.70
N ALA A 78 -6.88 6.90 -12.77
CA ALA A 78 -6.61 7.62 -14.02
C ALA A 78 -5.88 6.73 -15.04
N LEU A 79 -4.87 5.96 -14.60
CA LEU A 79 -4.19 4.96 -15.43
C LEU A 79 -5.12 3.81 -15.84
N LEU A 80 -5.96 3.33 -14.93
CA LEU A 80 -7.01 2.34 -15.25
C LEU A 80 -7.89 2.83 -16.42
N LYS A 81 -8.41 4.07 -16.34
CA LYS A 81 -9.25 4.66 -17.39
C LYS A 81 -8.50 4.81 -18.71
N SER A 82 -7.24 5.26 -18.70
CA SER A 82 -6.48 5.42 -19.94
C SER A 82 -6.16 4.07 -20.60
N TYR A 83 -5.60 3.11 -19.85
CA TYR A 83 -5.29 1.75 -20.35
C TYR A 83 -6.51 1.06 -20.96
N VAL A 84 -7.65 1.12 -20.27
CA VAL A 84 -8.88 0.49 -20.77
C VAL A 84 -9.33 1.10 -22.09
N LEU A 85 -9.24 2.42 -22.25
CA LEU A 85 -9.63 3.13 -23.46
C LEU A 85 -8.63 2.98 -24.62
N SER A 86 -7.33 3.04 -24.36
CA SER A 86 -6.29 3.05 -25.41
C SER A 86 -5.79 1.68 -25.83
N GLU A 87 -5.82 0.68 -24.94
CA GLU A 87 -5.20 -0.63 -25.17
C GLU A 87 -6.22 -1.76 -25.11
N TRP A 88 -6.97 -1.87 -24.01
CA TRP A 88 -7.82 -3.05 -23.78
C TRP A 88 -9.09 -3.06 -24.66
N LEU A 89 -9.90 -2.00 -24.61
CA LEU A 89 -11.20 -1.95 -25.29
C LEU A 89 -11.10 -2.04 -26.82
N PRO A 90 -10.12 -1.41 -27.51
CA PRO A 90 -9.93 -1.58 -28.95
C PRO A 90 -9.68 -3.03 -29.40
N GLN A 91 -9.06 -3.84 -28.54
CA GLN A 91 -8.72 -5.24 -28.82
C GLN A 91 -9.77 -6.24 -28.30
N ASN A 92 -10.60 -5.82 -27.34
CA ASN A 92 -11.45 -6.71 -26.54
C ASN A 92 -12.91 -6.24 -26.44
N SER A 93 -13.40 -5.45 -27.41
CA SER A 93 -14.73 -4.81 -27.38
C SER A 93 -15.94 -5.73 -27.15
N GLN A 94 -15.80 -7.04 -27.39
CA GLN A 94 -16.82 -8.08 -27.16
C GLN A 94 -16.56 -8.97 -25.93
N LYS A 95 -15.50 -8.70 -25.16
CA LYS A 95 -15.17 -9.44 -23.92
C LYS A 95 -15.65 -8.67 -22.69
N VAL A 96 -15.66 -9.36 -21.56
CA VAL A 96 -15.84 -8.77 -20.23
C VAL A 96 -14.47 -8.55 -19.62
N LEU A 97 -14.16 -7.31 -19.22
CA LEU A 97 -12.94 -6.97 -18.48
C LEU A 97 -13.01 -7.59 -17.08
N ARG A 98 -12.12 -8.52 -16.78
CA ARG A 98 -12.03 -9.17 -15.47
C ARG A 98 -11.05 -8.39 -14.59
N VAL A 99 -11.54 -7.84 -13.49
CA VAL A 99 -10.71 -7.14 -12.49
C VAL A 99 -10.75 -7.85 -11.14
N LEU A 100 -9.61 -7.91 -10.45
CA LEU A 100 -9.49 -8.35 -9.07
C LEU A 100 -9.10 -7.16 -8.17
N SER A 101 -9.73 -7.00 -7.01
CA SER A 101 -9.27 -6.13 -5.93
C SER A 101 -9.07 -6.97 -4.68
N VAL A 102 -7.84 -7.05 -4.18
CA VAL A 102 -7.45 -7.85 -3.01
C VAL A 102 -6.32 -7.15 -2.24
N PRO A 103 -6.54 -6.64 -1.02
CA PRO A 103 -7.74 -6.75 -0.20
C PRO A 103 -8.76 -5.67 -0.59
N CYS A 104 -10.04 -6.00 -0.58
CA CYS A 104 -11.07 -4.99 -0.88
C CYS A 104 -11.50 -4.15 0.33
N ALA A 105 -11.12 -4.54 1.55
CA ALA A 105 -11.53 -3.96 2.82
C ALA A 105 -13.06 -3.70 2.84
N THR A 106 -13.50 -2.50 3.23
CA THR A 106 -14.91 -2.12 3.32
C THR A 106 -15.57 -1.76 1.97
N GLY A 107 -14.91 -2.05 0.84
CA GLY A 107 -15.47 -2.00 -0.50
C GLY A 107 -15.18 -0.73 -1.30
N GLU A 108 -14.56 0.29 -0.69
CA GLU A 108 -14.27 1.55 -1.37
C GLU A 108 -13.36 1.39 -2.60
N GLU A 109 -12.36 0.50 -2.57
CA GLU A 109 -11.51 0.27 -3.74
C GLU A 109 -12.28 -0.36 -4.92
N PRO A 110 -12.91 -1.54 -4.82
CA PRO A 110 -13.59 -2.15 -5.97
C PRO A 110 -14.76 -1.29 -6.48
N TYR A 111 -15.42 -0.50 -5.64
CA TYR A 111 -16.40 0.47 -6.11
C TYR A 111 -15.78 1.70 -6.78
N SER A 112 -14.57 2.14 -6.37
CA SER A 112 -13.81 3.15 -7.12
C SER A 112 -13.37 2.63 -8.49
N ILE A 113 -12.98 1.35 -8.59
CA ILE A 113 -12.71 0.66 -9.87
C ILE A 113 -13.98 0.66 -10.74
N ALA A 114 -15.12 0.22 -10.20
CA ALA A 114 -16.38 0.18 -10.92
C ALA A 114 -16.80 1.56 -11.44
N ILE A 115 -16.73 2.59 -10.60
CA ILE A 115 -17.05 3.97 -10.99
C ILE A 115 -16.07 4.46 -12.07
N ALA A 116 -14.77 4.20 -11.94
CA ALA A 116 -13.79 4.57 -12.95
C ALA A 116 -14.08 3.92 -14.33
N LEU A 117 -14.47 2.65 -14.35
CA LEU A 117 -14.82 1.95 -15.60
C LEU A 117 -16.12 2.50 -16.22
N LEU A 118 -17.14 2.81 -15.41
CA LEU A 118 -18.37 3.47 -15.86
C LEU A 118 -18.08 4.88 -16.41
N GLU A 119 -17.20 5.65 -15.78
CA GLU A 119 -16.78 6.97 -16.26
C GLU A 119 -15.90 6.91 -17.52
N ALA A 120 -15.23 5.78 -17.78
CA ALA A 120 -14.59 5.50 -19.07
C ALA A 120 -15.60 5.11 -20.16
N GLY A 121 -16.90 5.07 -19.87
CA GLY A 121 -17.95 4.76 -20.84
C GLY A 121 -18.20 3.27 -21.06
N LEU A 122 -17.62 2.38 -20.24
CA LEU A 122 -18.02 0.98 -20.24
C LEU A 122 -19.39 0.83 -19.56
N THR A 123 -20.22 -0.06 -20.10
CA THR A 123 -21.44 -0.50 -19.40
C THR A 123 -21.10 -1.51 -18.30
N SER A 124 -21.97 -1.66 -17.30
CA SER A 124 -21.81 -2.65 -16.22
C SER A 124 -21.85 -4.12 -16.67
N ALA A 125 -22.15 -4.39 -17.95
CA ALA A 125 -22.06 -5.71 -18.56
C ALA A 125 -20.70 -5.99 -19.23
N GLN A 126 -19.86 -4.96 -19.43
CA GLN A 126 -18.55 -5.07 -20.08
C GLN A 126 -17.39 -5.27 -19.10
N PHE A 127 -17.65 -5.30 -17.80
CA PHE A 127 -16.65 -5.60 -16.78
C PHE A 127 -17.25 -6.37 -15.60
N HIS A 128 -16.40 -7.13 -14.91
CA HIS A 128 -16.74 -7.85 -13.69
C HIS A 128 -15.58 -7.71 -12.70
N ILE A 129 -15.88 -7.31 -11.47
CA ILE A 129 -14.89 -7.11 -10.41
C ILE A 129 -15.08 -8.18 -9.35
N ASP A 130 -14.10 -9.05 -9.17
CA ASP A 130 -14.01 -9.89 -7.98
C ASP A 130 -13.26 -9.11 -6.89
N ALA A 131 -13.90 -8.93 -5.74
CA ALA A 131 -13.40 -8.18 -4.59
C ALA A 131 -13.20 -9.15 -3.44
N VAL A 132 -11.96 -9.31 -2.97
CA VAL A 132 -11.58 -10.36 -2.03
C VAL A 132 -11.01 -9.77 -0.75
N ASP A 133 -11.47 -10.26 0.40
CA ASP A 133 -10.88 -9.93 1.69
C ASP A 133 -10.92 -11.14 2.64
N ILE A 134 -10.06 -11.12 3.65
CA ILE A 134 -10.02 -12.12 4.71
C ILE A 134 -10.99 -11.77 5.86
N SER A 135 -11.27 -10.47 6.05
CA SER A 135 -12.17 -9.98 7.09
C SER A 135 -13.63 -10.15 6.71
N GLN A 136 -14.34 -10.96 7.50
CA GLN A 136 -15.77 -11.17 7.35
C GLN A 136 -16.57 -9.89 7.61
N GLN A 137 -16.14 -9.09 8.59
CA GLN A 137 -16.79 -7.82 8.92
C GLN A 137 -16.63 -6.77 7.80
N CYS A 138 -15.46 -6.71 7.16
CA CYS A 138 -15.21 -5.79 6.06
C CYS A 138 -16.09 -6.12 4.85
N LEU A 139 -16.15 -7.41 4.46
CA LEU A 139 -17.02 -7.88 3.38
C LEU A 139 -18.52 -7.64 3.66
N LEU A 140 -18.96 -7.71 4.93
CA LEU A 140 -20.34 -7.39 5.30
C LEU A 140 -20.65 -5.90 5.18
N LYS A 141 -19.69 -5.01 5.47
CA LYS A 141 -19.83 -3.56 5.22
C LYS A 141 -19.83 -3.27 3.71
N ALA A 142 -18.89 -3.86 2.97
CA ALA A 142 -18.77 -3.71 1.53
C ALA A 142 -20.04 -4.12 0.78
N LYS A 143 -20.64 -5.26 1.15
CA LYS A 143 -21.93 -5.72 0.58
C LYS A 143 -23.12 -4.80 0.87
N LYS A 144 -23.11 -4.05 1.99
CA LYS A 144 -24.14 -3.03 2.27
C LYS A 144 -23.95 -1.80 1.38
N ALA A 145 -22.70 -1.40 1.15
CA ALA A 145 -22.33 -0.23 0.36
C ALA A 145 -23.01 1.07 0.84
N ILE A 146 -22.98 1.25 2.17
CA ILE A 146 -23.43 2.43 2.90
C ILE A 146 -22.19 2.98 3.60
N TYR A 147 -21.86 4.24 3.35
CA TYR A 147 -20.60 4.85 3.75
C TYR A 147 -20.83 6.16 4.52
N ASP A 148 -19.88 6.52 5.37
CA ASP A 148 -19.87 7.83 6.04
C ASP A 148 -18.77 8.74 5.45
N LYS A 149 -18.70 9.98 5.93
CA LYS A 149 -17.73 11.00 5.50
C LYS A 149 -16.25 10.55 5.54
N HIS A 150 -15.87 9.56 6.35
CA HIS A 150 -14.47 9.11 6.48
C HIS A 150 -14.01 8.24 5.30
N SER A 151 -14.96 7.65 4.56
CA SER A 151 -14.72 6.99 3.25
C SER A 151 -14.50 8.01 2.11
N PHE A 152 -14.65 9.31 2.36
CA PHE A 152 -14.61 10.38 1.37
C PHE A 152 -13.58 11.45 1.75
N ARG A 153 -12.34 11.30 1.27
CA ARG A 153 -11.19 12.14 1.70
C ARG A 153 -10.61 13.06 0.62
N SER A 154 -10.93 12.79 -0.65
CA SER A 154 -10.47 13.60 -1.78
C SER A 154 -11.36 14.84 -1.94
N SER A 155 -10.79 16.00 -2.25
CA SER A 155 -11.57 17.26 -2.36
C SER A 155 -12.45 17.39 -3.62
N ASN A 156 -12.30 16.49 -4.60
CA ASN A 156 -13.19 16.43 -5.76
C ASN A 156 -14.18 15.24 -5.61
N PHE A 157 -15.46 15.60 -5.45
CA PHE A 157 -16.58 14.67 -5.30
C PHE A 157 -17.55 14.69 -6.50
N GLU A 158 -17.09 15.05 -7.71
CA GLU A 158 -17.96 15.04 -8.90
C GLU A 158 -18.64 13.68 -9.15
N PHE A 159 -17.99 12.57 -8.80
CA PHE A 159 -18.57 11.23 -8.87
C PHE A 159 -19.65 10.99 -7.78
N TYR A 160 -19.57 11.69 -6.65
CA TYR A 160 -20.45 11.46 -5.49
C TYR A 160 -21.91 11.74 -5.87
N GLU A 161 -22.18 12.92 -6.42
CA GLU A 161 -23.52 13.34 -6.89
C GLU A 161 -24.08 12.42 -7.99
N ARG A 162 -23.22 11.70 -8.72
CA ARG A 162 -23.62 10.78 -9.79
C ARG A 162 -23.94 9.38 -9.30
N TYR A 163 -23.22 8.87 -8.30
CA TYR A 163 -23.23 7.45 -7.92
C TYR A 163 -23.69 7.18 -6.48
N PHE A 164 -23.92 8.21 -5.67
CA PHE A 164 -24.39 8.09 -4.29
C PHE A 164 -25.68 8.87 -4.06
N GLN A 165 -26.43 8.43 -3.05
CA GLN A 165 -27.56 9.16 -2.49
C GLN A 165 -27.31 9.41 -1.00
N SER A 166 -27.35 10.68 -0.58
CA SER A 166 -27.21 11.04 0.83
C SER A 166 -28.56 10.89 1.56
N ILE A 167 -28.60 10.12 2.64
CA ILE A 167 -29.76 9.94 3.51
C ILE A 167 -29.27 9.94 4.97
N ASN A 168 -29.79 10.85 5.81
CA ASN A 168 -29.45 10.91 7.24
C ASN A 168 -27.95 10.97 7.59
N SER A 169 -27.13 11.59 6.73
CA SER A 169 -25.65 11.65 6.81
C SER A 169 -24.90 10.36 6.43
N GLU A 170 -25.61 9.35 5.93
CA GLU A 170 -25.04 8.16 5.29
C GLU A 170 -25.12 8.29 3.77
N SER A 171 -24.12 7.74 3.08
CA SER A 171 -23.95 7.77 1.63
C SER A 171 -24.26 6.40 1.05
N TYR A 172 -25.42 6.26 0.42
CA TYR A 172 -25.88 5.01 -0.18
C TYR A 172 -25.39 4.93 -1.62
N LEU A 173 -24.52 3.96 -1.94
CA LEU A 173 -24.09 3.73 -3.32
C LEU A 173 -25.29 3.29 -4.19
N GLN A 174 -25.30 3.62 -5.46
CA GLN A 174 -26.31 3.15 -6.42
C GLN A 174 -26.15 1.67 -6.79
N ASN A 175 -27.27 0.98 -7.01
CA ASN A 175 -27.28 -0.44 -7.33
C ASN A 175 -26.61 -0.78 -8.68
N SER A 176 -26.59 0.16 -9.63
CA SER A 176 -25.89 0.06 -10.92
C SER A 176 -24.39 -0.17 -10.78
N VAL A 177 -23.78 0.42 -9.74
CA VAL A 177 -22.37 0.19 -9.38
C VAL A 177 -22.25 -1.12 -8.60
N LYS A 178 -23.13 -1.36 -7.60
CA LYS A 178 -23.08 -2.55 -6.75
C LYS A 178 -23.11 -3.87 -7.52
N SER A 179 -23.94 -3.96 -8.56
CA SER A 179 -24.11 -5.20 -9.34
C SER A 179 -22.87 -5.60 -10.16
N SER A 180 -21.87 -4.73 -10.28
CA SER A 180 -20.62 -5.02 -10.99
C SER A 180 -19.51 -5.62 -10.12
N VAL A 181 -19.74 -5.72 -8.80
CA VAL A 181 -18.75 -6.21 -7.81
C VAL A 181 -19.24 -7.46 -7.09
N ASN A 182 -18.47 -8.54 -7.18
CA ASN A 182 -18.68 -9.79 -6.48
C ASN A 182 -17.72 -9.91 -5.28
N PHE A 183 -18.25 -10.05 -4.07
CA PHE A 183 -17.46 -10.06 -2.84
C PHE A 183 -17.23 -11.48 -2.29
N ILE A 184 -15.97 -11.90 -2.36
CA ILE A 184 -15.48 -13.23 -2.00
C ILE A 184 -14.71 -13.14 -0.68
N LYS A 185 -14.87 -14.15 0.19
CA LYS A 185 -13.98 -14.34 1.34
C LYS A 185 -12.77 -15.17 0.92
N GLY A 186 -11.57 -14.65 1.10
CA GLY A 186 -10.34 -15.34 0.71
C GLY A 186 -9.11 -14.81 1.42
N ASN A 187 -8.08 -15.65 1.52
CA ASN A 187 -6.80 -15.31 2.12
C ASN A 187 -5.70 -15.38 1.06
N LEU A 188 -5.11 -14.24 0.69
CA LEU A 188 -4.07 -14.18 -0.34
C LEU A 188 -2.77 -14.92 0.06
N ALA A 189 -2.60 -15.25 1.34
CA ALA A 189 -1.52 -16.10 1.84
C ALA A 189 -1.79 -17.62 1.69
N ASP A 190 -2.97 -18.03 1.21
CA ASP A 190 -3.27 -19.44 0.90
C ASP A 190 -2.68 -19.82 -0.47
N THR A 191 -1.94 -20.94 -0.54
CA THR A 191 -1.40 -21.47 -1.79
C THR A 191 -2.47 -21.86 -2.81
N HIS A 192 -3.72 -22.07 -2.38
CA HIS A 192 -4.89 -22.38 -3.21
C HIS A 192 -5.80 -21.16 -3.43
N PHE A 193 -5.34 -19.94 -3.11
CA PHE A 193 -6.10 -18.72 -3.27
C PHE A 193 -6.67 -18.59 -4.70
N LEU A 194 -8.01 -18.56 -4.79
CA LEU A 194 -8.75 -18.54 -6.06
C LEU A 194 -8.35 -19.65 -7.05
N GLY A 195 -7.91 -20.82 -6.57
CA GLY A 195 -7.24 -21.85 -7.39
C GLY A 195 -8.02 -22.45 -8.58
N ASN A 196 -9.32 -22.21 -8.70
CA ASN A 196 -10.15 -22.60 -9.85
C ASN A 196 -10.65 -21.40 -10.69
N THR A 197 -10.27 -20.17 -10.34
CA THR A 197 -10.77 -18.96 -10.97
C THR A 197 -9.99 -18.64 -12.25
N GLN A 198 -10.68 -18.05 -13.22
CA GLN A 198 -10.03 -17.53 -14.43
C GLN A 198 -9.08 -16.37 -14.10
N VAL A 199 -8.05 -16.22 -14.92
CA VAL A 199 -7.14 -15.07 -14.91
C VAL A 199 -7.88 -13.74 -15.13
N TYR A 200 -7.28 -12.67 -14.64
CA TYR A 200 -7.78 -11.29 -14.67
C TYR A 200 -6.96 -10.44 -15.64
N ASP A 201 -7.63 -9.51 -16.32
CA ASP A 201 -7.00 -8.47 -17.13
C ASP A 201 -6.23 -7.49 -16.25
N ILE A 202 -6.80 -7.18 -15.07
CA ILE A 202 -6.28 -6.19 -14.13
C ILE A 202 -6.41 -6.72 -12.70
N VAL A 203 -5.37 -6.52 -11.88
CA VAL A 203 -5.37 -6.81 -10.45
C VAL A 203 -4.96 -5.55 -9.68
N PHE A 204 -5.70 -5.20 -8.65
CA PHE A 204 -5.32 -4.26 -7.62
C PHE A 204 -4.93 -5.06 -6.38
N CYS A 205 -3.68 -4.93 -5.93
CA CYS A 205 -3.20 -5.48 -4.68
C CYS A 205 -2.39 -4.43 -3.93
N ARG A 206 -3.11 -3.62 -3.14
CA ARG A 206 -2.59 -2.37 -2.56
C ARG A 206 -2.73 -2.35 -1.05
N ASN A 207 -1.71 -1.82 -0.38
CA ASN A 207 -1.65 -1.63 1.06
C ASN A 207 -1.88 -2.93 1.87
N LEU A 208 -1.41 -4.08 1.36
CA LEU A 208 -1.55 -5.40 2.00
C LEU A 208 -0.22 -6.10 2.19
N LEU A 209 0.62 -6.11 1.15
CA LEU A 209 1.88 -6.82 1.16
C LEU A 209 2.80 -6.28 2.26
N ILE A 210 2.65 -5.01 2.65
CA ILE A 210 3.34 -4.41 3.80
C ILE A 210 3.13 -5.20 5.12
N TYR A 211 1.98 -5.84 5.32
CA TYR A 211 1.65 -6.62 6.52
C TYR A 211 2.15 -8.07 6.50
N PHE A 212 2.66 -8.53 5.36
CA PHE A 212 3.09 -9.92 5.20
C PHE A 212 4.56 -10.12 5.55
N ASP A 213 4.89 -11.32 6.06
CA ASP A 213 6.29 -11.70 6.27
C ASP A 213 7.03 -11.94 4.94
N HIS A 214 8.36 -12.06 4.97
CA HIS A 214 9.16 -12.19 3.75
C HIS A 214 8.77 -13.42 2.90
N GLN A 215 8.42 -14.55 3.52
CA GLN A 215 8.04 -15.77 2.81
C GLN A 215 6.67 -15.61 2.16
N THR A 216 5.71 -15.05 2.90
CA THR A 216 4.35 -14.78 2.44
C THR A 216 4.36 -13.76 1.30
N LYS A 217 5.16 -12.68 1.40
CA LYS A 217 5.35 -11.71 0.30
C LYS A 217 5.72 -12.41 -1.01
N ALA A 218 6.75 -13.25 -0.99
CA ALA A 218 7.19 -13.98 -2.19
C ALA A 218 6.08 -14.92 -2.72
N GLN A 219 5.46 -15.73 -1.85
CA GLN A 219 4.39 -16.65 -2.24
C GLN A 219 3.16 -15.93 -2.82
N THR A 220 2.77 -14.80 -2.23
CA THR A 220 1.66 -13.97 -2.70
C THR A 220 1.97 -13.38 -4.07
N ILE A 221 3.20 -12.93 -4.32
CA ILE A 221 3.61 -12.40 -5.63
C ILE A 221 3.54 -13.50 -6.70
N ASP A 222 3.98 -14.73 -6.41
CA ASP A 222 3.82 -15.88 -7.30
C ASP A 222 2.35 -16.20 -7.62
N ILE A 223 1.44 -15.98 -6.66
CA ILE A 223 -0.01 -16.15 -6.84
C ILE A 223 -0.56 -15.03 -7.73
N LEU A 224 -0.23 -13.77 -7.43
CA LEU A 224 -0.65 -12.60 -8.23
C LEU A 224 -0.17 -12.72 -9.68
N GLU A 225 1.10 -13.07 -9.91
CA GLU A 225 1.65 -13.31 -11.26
C GLU A 225 0.83 -14.36 -12.02
N LYS A 226 0.42 -15.46 -11.37
CA LYS A 226 -0.40 -16.52 -12.02
C LYS A 226 -1.81 -16.06 -12.33
N LEU A 227 -2.39 -15.18 -11.50
CA LEU A 227 -3.75 -14.65 -11.68
C LEU A 227 -3.86 -13.59 -12.78
N ILE A 228 -2.77 -12.96 -13.23
CA ILE A 228 -2.80 -11.91 -14.27
C ILE A 228 -2.63 -12.54 -15.68
N VAL A 229 -3.40 -12.07 -16.68
CA VAL A 229 -3.21 -12.42 -18.10
C VAL A 229 -1.89 -11.90 -18.65
N ALA A 230 -1.38 -12.51 -19.73
CA ALA A 230 -0.28 -11.88 -20.49
C ALA A 230 -0.75 -10.52 -21.06
N GLY A 231 0.01 -9.45 -20.82
CA GLY A 231 -0.35 -8.07 -21.14
C GLY A 231 -1.20 -7.35 -20.08
N GLY A 232 -1.66 -8.06 -19.05
CA GLY A 232 -2.48 -7.51 -17.97
C GLY A 232 -1.69 -6.71 -16.94
N LEU A 233 -2.40 -5.95 -16.10
CA LEU A 233 -1.82 -5.00 -15.15
C LEU A 233 -1.96 -5.44 -13.68
N LEU A 234 -0.95 -5.16 -12.87
CA LEU A 234 -0.97 -5.20 -11.41
C LEU A 234 -0.73 -3.80 -10.84
N PHE A 235 -1.69 -3.26 -10.09
CA PHE A 235 -1.57 -2.02 -9.33
C PHE A 235 -1.17 -2.34 -7.89
N VAL A 236 -0.15 -1.66 -7.36
CA VAL A 236 0.35 -1.79 -5.98
C VAL A 236 0.61 -0.42 -5.35
N ALA A 237 0.68 -0.32 -4.02
CA ALA A 237 1.04 0.93 -3.37
C ALA A 237 2.56 1.18 -3.44
N ALA A 238 2.99 2.42 -3.16
CA ALA A 238 4.38 2.83 -3.27
C ALA A 238 5.36 2.04 -2.38
N ALA A 239 4.94 1.67 -1.17
CA ALA A 239 5.70 0.82 -0.26
C ALA A 239 5.88 -0.64 -0.75
N GLU A 240 5.12 -1.06 -1.76
CA GLU A 240 5.05 -2.43 -2.26
C GLU A 240 5.74 -2.62 -3.62
N ALA A 241 5.92 -1.52 -4.38
CA ALA A 241 6.62 -1.45 -5.67
C ALA A 241 7.98 -2.17 -5.67
N ALA A 242 8.74 -2.00 -4.59
CA ALA A 242 10.00 -2.68 -4.28
C ALA A 242 9.96 -4.19 -4.54
N LEU A 243 8.88 -4.84 -4.11
CA LEU A 243 8.74 -6.29 -4.10
C LEU A 243 8.61 -6.86 -5.52
N LEU A 244 8.07 -6.06 -6.46
CA LEU A 244 7.82 -6.49 -7.83
C LEU A 244 9.06 -6.39 -8.74
N MET A 245 10.16 -5.77 -8.30
CA MET A 245 11.36 -5.58 -9.14
C MET A 245 12.08 -6.88 -9.52
N LYS A 246 11.77 -8.00 -8.86
CA LYS A 246 12.35 -9.34 -9.11
C LYS A 246 11.40 -10.27 -9.91
N THR A 247 10.28 -9.76 -10.37
CA THR A 247 9.20 -10.50 -11.05
C THR A 247 9.34 -10.46 -12.58
N GLN A 248 8.44 -11.14 -13.28
CA GLN A 248 8.24 -10.96 -14.72
C GLN A 248 7.37 -9.74 -15.08
N LEU A 249 6.99 -8.94 -14.09
CA LEU A 249 6.15 -7.75 -14.26
C LEU A 249 7.06 -6.53 -14.48
N VAL A 250 6.80 -5.77 -15.55
CA VAL A 250 7.59 -4.58 -15.93
C VAL A 250 6.83 -3.32 -15.52
N PRO A 251 7.45 -2.33 -14.84
CA PRO A 251 6.76 -1.11 -14.44
C PRO A 251 6.20 -0.34 -15.63
N VAL A 252 4.91 0.02 -15.54
CA VAL A 252 4.21 0.86 -16.51
C VAL A 252 4.66 2.31 -16.32
N ARG A 253 5.14 2.94 -17.39
CA ARG A 253 5.60 4.34 -17.36
C ARG A 253 4.41 5.30 -17.34
N HIS A 254 3.82 5.51 -16.16
CA HIS A 254 2.77 6.50 -15.92
C HIS A 254 3.19 7.54 -14.89
N PHE A 255 2.81 8.79 -15.11
CA PHE A 255 3.37 10.00 -14.48
C PHE A 255 3.30 10.05 -12.94
N SER A 256 2.45 9.24 -12.29
CA SER A 256 2.27 9.19 -10.83
C SER A 256 1.61 7.91 -10.32
N ALA A 257 1.34 6.92 -11.20
CA ALA A 257 0.61 5.70 -10.82
C ALA A 257 1.55 4.51 -10.79
N ILE A 258 1.37 3.62 -9.82
CA ILE A 258 2.28 2.51 -9.56
C ILE A 258 1.61 1.22 -10.02
N ALA A 259 1.88 0.88 -11.28
CA ALA A 259 1.39 -0.32 -11.93
C ALA A 259 2.50 -1.04 -12.68
N TYR A 260 2.36 -2.35 -12.82
CA TYR A 260 3.29 -3.23 -13.52
C TYR A 260 2.53 -4.11 -14.51
N GLN A 261 3.08 -4.31 -15.71
CA GLN A 261 2.47 -5.11 -16.76
C GLN A 261 3.15 -6.47 -16.85
N LYS A 262 2.37 -7.54 -16.92
CA LYS A 262 2.88 -8.90 -17.18
C LYS A 262 3.27 -9.04 -18.65
N LEU A 263 4.51 -9.36 -18.94
CA LEU A 263 4.99 -9.49 -20.32
C LEU A 263 4.27 -10.61 -21.09
N ILE A 264 3.99 -10.35 -22.38
CA ILE A 264 3.39 -11.32 -23.30
C ILE A 264 4.42 -12.38 -23.73
N ASN A 265 5.70 -12.01 -23.84
CA ASN A 265 6.82 -12.92 -24.11
C ASN A 265 8.04 -12.50 -23.26
N PRO A 266 8.40 -13.24 -22.18
CA PRO A 266 9.52 -12.87 -21.31
C PRO A 266 10.90 -12.88 -21.99
N GLN A 267 11.07 -13.71 -23.03
CA GLN A 267 12.39 -13.98 -23.63
C GLN A 267 12.96 -12.80 -24.43
N ASN A 268 12.13 -12.00 -25.09
CA ASN A 268 12.61 -10.91 -25.96
C ASN A 268 13.17 -9.71 -25.15
N PHE A 269 12.71 -9.50 -23.92
CA PHE A 269 13.04 -8.30 -23.14
C PHE A 269 14.47 -8.31 -22.58
N ILE A 270 15.05 -9.51 -22.40
CA ILE A 270 16.43 -9.71 -21.92
C ILE A 270 17.45 -9.29 -22.98
N GLN A 271 17.10 -9.35 -24.27
CA GLN A 271 18.03 -9.11 -25.37
C GLN A 271 18.19 -7.62 -25.74
N GLU A 272 17.12 -6.82 -25.62
CA GLU A 272 17.14 -5.39 -26.02
C GLU A 272 17.63 -4.43 -24.92
N ASN A 273 17.39 -4.75 -23.64
CA ASN A 273 17.66 -3.81 -22.54
C ASN A 273 19.09 -3.88 -21.96
N TYR A 274 19.81 -4.99 -22.15
CA TYR A 274 21.19 -5.13 -21.65
C TYR A 274 22.28 -4.80 -22.68
N THR A 275 21.94 -4.77 -23.97
CA THR A 275 22.88 -4.47 -25.07
C THR A 275 23.07 -2.96 -25.29
N ASN A 276 22.01 -2.15 -25.13
CA ASN A 276 22.03 -0.71 -25.41
C ASN A 276 22.56 0.19 -24.26
N TYR A 277 23.08 -0.38 -23.16
CA TYR A 277 23.62 0.37 -22.02
C TYR A 277 25.16 0.45 -21.95
N GLN A 278 25.86 0.00 -22.99
CA GLN A 278 27.31 0.20 -23.10
C GLN A 278 27.66 1.37 -24.03
N SER A 279 28.53 2.26 -23.52
CA SER A 279 29.18 3.38 -24.24
C SER A 279 28.28 4.62 -24.48
N THR A 280 28.72 5.89 -24.39
CA THR A 280 29.98 6.50 -23.90
C THR A 280 29.70 7.94 -23.41
N ILE A 281 29.73 8.22 -22.10
CA ILE A 281 30.07 9.57 -21.58
C ILE A 281 30.89 9.41 -20.29
N ARG A 282 32.15 9.85 -20.29
CA ARG A 282 32.91 10.20 -19.08
C ARG A 282 32.85 11.73 -18.92
N PRO A 283 32.16 12.28 -17.90
CA PRO A 283 32.33 13.68 -17.55
C PRO A 283 33.72 13.88 -16.95
N GLN A 284 34.52 14.78 -17.52
CA GLN A 284 35.72 15.28 -16.84
C GLN A 284 35.27 16.11 -15.63
N LEU A 285 35.89 15.89 -14.46
CA LEU A 285 35.64 16.74 -13.30
C LEU A 285 36.25 18.13 -13.54
N ALA A 286 35.38 19.13 -13.71
CA ALA A 286 35.77 20.53 -13.59
C ALA A 286 35.89 20.88 -12.10
N THR A 287 37.09 21.29 -11.68
CA THR A 287 37.35 21.79 -10.33
C THR A 287 36.69 23.16 -10.12
N GLN A 288 35.80 23.27 -9.14
CA GLN A 288 35.38 24.58 -8.61
C GLN A 288 35.39 24.61 -7.08
N ASN A 289 36.31 25.44 -6.59
CA ASN A 289 36.51 26.01 -5.27
C ASN A 289 35.53 25.64 -4.14
N THR A 290 36.07 24.95 -3.14
CA THR A 290 35.50 24.83 -1.80
C THR A 290 35.57 26.16 -1.04
N THR A 291 34.43 26.71 -0.62
CA THR A 291 34.40 27.69 0.49
C THR A 291 34.20 26.97 1.80
N GLU A 292 35.20 27.01 2.67
CA GLU A 292 35.19 26.37 3.98
C GLU A 292 34.17 27.02 4.93
N PHE A 293 33.43 26.19 5.68
CA PHE A 293 32.68 26.64 6.85
C PHE A 293 33.52 26.39 8.12
N PRO A 294 33.64 27.39 9.03
CA PRO A 294 34.58 27.31 10.14
C PRO A 294 34.14 26.33 11.23
N ILE A 295 35.07 25.44 11.61
CA ILE A 295 34.92 24.53 12.74
C ILE A 295 35.01 25.34 14.04
N LYS A 296 34.05 25.13 14.96
CA LYS A 296 34.22 25.46 16.39
C LYS A 296 34.27 24.19 17.23
N ASN A 297 35.11 24.25 18.26
CA ASN A 297 35.62 23.06 18.95
C ASN A 297 34.62 22.34 19.84
N LYS A 298 34.93 21.06 20.06
CA LYS A 298 34.38 20.21 21.12
C LYS A 298 34.61 20.82 22.51
N GLU A 299 33.65 20.62 23.41
CA GLU A 299 33.86 20.54 24.85
C GLU A 299 33.26 19.22 25.38
N GLU A 300 33.96 18.63 26.37
CA GLU A 300 33.82 17.26 26.89
C GLU A 300 34.18 17.34 28.40
N ILE A 301 33.49 16.77 29.40
CA ILE A 301 32.57 15.61 29.54
C ILE A 301 31.61 15.86 30.73
N SER A 302 30.37 15.30 30.72
CA SER A 302 29.77 14.77 31.97
C SER A 302 28.68 13.72 31.76
N SER A 303 28.65 12.72 32.64
CA SER A 303 27.77 11.55 32.62
C SER A 303 26.63 11.64 33.64
N GLN A 304 25.38 11.36 33.23
CA GLN A 304 24.32 10.88 34.11
C GLN A 304 23.29 10.04 33.35
N LYS A 305 22.64 9.10 34.06
CA LYS A 305 21.75 8.02 33.56
C LYS A 305 20.70 7.77 34.67
N PRO A 306 19.57 7.07 34.43
CA PRO A 306 18.48 7.35 33.46
C PRO A 306 17.08 7.33 34.12
N ILE A 307 16.14 8.22 33.78
CA ILE A 307 14.75 8.13 34.30
C ILE A 307 13.67 8.42 33.22
N LEU A 308 12.93 7.36 32.88
CA LEU A 308 11.51 7.31 32.42
C LEU A 308 11.01 8.34 31.38
N ALA A 309 11.08 7.99 30.08
CA ALA A 309 10.27 8.65 29.02
C ALA A 309 9.81 7.73 27.86
N ASN A 310 10.30 6.49 27.74
CA ASN A 310 10.22 5.72 26.49
C ASN A 310 8.84 5.11 26.13
N ASN A 311 7.79 5.28 26.94
CA ASN A 311 6.49 4.63 26.69
C ASN A 311 5.44 5.53 26.00
N PHE A 312 5.69 6.82 25.81
CA PHE A 312 4.75 7.71 25.10
C PHE A 312 5.11 7.95 23.62
N ASN A 313 6.36 7.73 23.22
CA ASN A 313 6.86 8.24 21.94
C ASN A 313 6.50 7.37 20.73
N SER A 314 6.40 6.04 20.85
CA SER A 314 5.92 5.19 19.74
C SER A 314 4.50 5.58 19.31
N ASN A 315 3.62 5.81 20.29
CA ASN A 315 2.23 6.18 20.10
C ASN A 315 2.07 7.45 19.22
N LEU A 316 2.93 8.45 19.35
CA LEU A 316 2.79 9.70 18.59
C LEU A 316 3.00 9.51 17.08
N LEU A 317 3.97 8.66 16.66
CA LEU A 317 4.17 8.35 15.25
C LEU A 317 3.04 7.48 14.70
N ASP A 318 2.51 6.55 15.49
CA ASP A 318 1.37 5.72 15.08
C ASP A 318 0.05 6.52 15.04
N VAL A 319 -0.10 7.55 15.87
CA VAL A 319 -1.18 8.55 15.79
C VAL A 319 -0.98 9.47 14.58
N ALA A 320 0.26 9.83 14.20
CA ALA A 320 0.55 10.57 12.97
C ALA A 320 0.17 9.76 11.71
N LYS A 321 0.53 8.46 11.68
CA LYS A 321 0.05 7.52 10.66
C LYS A 321 -1.46 7.52 10.64
N THR A 322 -2.11 7.24 11.79
CA THR A 322 -3.57 7.21 11.93
C THR A 322 -4.26 8.50 11.43
N ALA A 323 -3.65 9.67 11.61
CA ALA A 323 -4.18 10.95 11.12
C ALA A 323 -4.08 11.09 9.59
N ALA A 324 -2.92 10.73 9.00
CA ALA A 324 -2.74 10.68 7.53
C ALA A 324 -3.75 9.70 6.92
N ASN A 325 -3.81 8.53 7.55
CA ASN A 325 -4.71 7.41 7.34
C ASN A 325 -6.17 7.70 7.72
N GLN A 326 -6.51 8.95 8.06
CA GLN A 326 -7.88 9.47 8.21
C GLN A 326 -8.12 10.74 7.38
N GLY A 327 -7.20 11.10 6.48
CA GLY A 327 -7.29 12.28 5.62
C GLY A 327 -7.04 13.61 6.33
N ARG A 328 -6.67 13.60 7.62
CA ARG A 328 -6.29 14.81 8.36
C ARG A 328 -4.80 15.08 8.13
N LEU A 329 -4.48 15.53 6.92
CA LEU A 329 -3.10 15.67 6.45
C LEU A 329 -2.35 16.75 7.24
N GLU A 330 -3.02 17.85 7.60
CA GLU A 330 -2.48 18.92 8.44
C GLU A 330 -2.11 18.43 9.85
N ASP A 331 -3.01 17.66 10.48
CA ASP A 331 -2.74 17.01 11.77
C ASP A 331 -1.57 16.04 11.65
N ALA A 332 -1.55 15.22 10.60
CA ALA A 332 -0.48 14.24 10.37
C ALA A 332 0.89 14.92 10.19
N VAL A 333 0.97 16.01 9.41
CA VAL A 333 2.18 16.83 9.28
C VAL A 333 2.59 17.38 10.65
N LYS A 334 1.64 17.91 11.44
CA LYS A 334 1.94 18.43 12.78
C LYS A 334 2.49 17.33 13.70
N LEU A 335 1.82 16.19 13.78
CA LEU A 335 2.20 15.05 14.61
C LEU A 335 3.56 14.46 14.19
N CYS A 336 3.83 14.37 12.88
CA CYS A 336 5.16 13.99 12.37
C CYS A 336 6.25 14.98 12.81
N ASN A 337 6.00 16.29 12.71
CA ASN A 337 6.95 17.31 13.16
C ASN A 337 7.13 17.28 14.69
N ASP A 338 6.07 17.15 15.46
CA ASP A 338 6.12 17.04 16.94
C ASP A 338 6.90 15.80 17.39
N TYR A 339 6.78 14.69 16.66
CA TYR A 339 7.59 13.48 16.86
C TYR A 339 9.05 13.69 16.44
N LEU A 340 9.31 14.28 15.28
CA LEU A 340 10.66 14.54 14.74
C LEU A 340 11.43 15.57 15.58
N ASN A 341 10.75 16.52 16.21
CA ASN A 341 11.36 17.45 17.18
C ASN A 341 12.04 16.72 18.34
N GLN A 342 11.50 15.56 18.72
CA GLN A 342 12.03 14.68 19.78
C GLN A 342 12.93 13.56 19.23
N ASN A 343 12.73 13.15 17.97
CA ASN A 343 13.35 11.99 17.34
C ASN A 343 13.95 12.35 15.96
N GLN A 344 14.86 13.32 15.93
CA GLN A 344 15.41 13.93 14.70
C GLN A 344 16.12 12.98 13.74
N MET A 345 16.43 11.75 14.17
CA MET A 345 17.14 10.72 13.39
C MET A 345 16.24 9.54 13.00
N ASN A 346 14.92 9.70 13.05
CA ASN A 346 13.97 8.65 12.67
C ASN A 346 13.64 8.70 11.16
N THR A 347 14.06 7.68 10.42
CA THR A 347 13.82 7.57 8.97
C THR A 347 12.33 7.46 8.61
N GLU A 348 11.60 6.57 9.29
CA GLU A 348 10.17 6.29 9.02
C GLU A 348 9.29 7.53 9.16
N ALA A 349 9.58 8.38 10.15
CA ALA A 349 8.88 9.64 10.36
C ALA A 349 9.13 10.66 9.23
N TYR A 350 10.32 10.65 8.61
CA TYR A 350 10.59 11.46 7.41
C TYR A 350 9.96 10.88 6.14
N VAL A 351 9.84 9.56 6.02
CA VAL A 351 9.11 8.92 4.92
C VAL A 351 7.63 9.27 5.00
N LEU A 352 6.99 9.03 6.14
CA LEU A 352 5.59 9.38 6.38
C LEU A 352 5.32 10.88 6.15
N LEU A 353 6.19 11.75 6.66
CA LEU A 353 6.06 13.19 6.42
C LEU A 353 6.14 13.54 4.92
N GLY A 354 7.02 12.87 4.17
CA GLY A 354 7.13 13.01 2.72
C GLY A 354 5.89 12.54 1.97
N GLU A 355 5.34 11.38 2.35
CA GLU A 355 4.11 10.81 1.79
C GLU A 355 2.91 11.74 2.02
N VAL A 356 2.73 12.24 3.25
CA VAL A 356 1.66 13.19 3.59
C VAL A 356 1.83 14.50 2.82
N GLN A 357 3.05 15.04 2.74
CA GLN A 357 3.34 16.24 1.95
C GLN A 357 3.05 16.03 0.45
N GLN A 358 3.37 14.85 -0.10
CA GLN A 358 3.05 14.49 -1.48
C GLN A 358 1.53 14.41 -1.70
N ALA A 359 0.77 13.81 -0.76
CA ALA A 359 -0.69 13.80 -0.79
C ALA A 359 -1.29 15.22 -0.74
N MET A 360 -0.67 16.15 0.00
CA MET A 360 -1.00 17.57 0.02
C MET A 360 -0.51 18.36 -1.22
N ARG A 361 0.10 17.69 -2.22
CA ARG A 361 0.74 18.30 -3.40
C ARG A 361 1.91 19.26 -3.09
N GLN A 362 2.50 19.15 -1.90
CA GLN A 362 3.64 19.96 -1.45
C GLN A 362 4.97 19.31 -1.89
N ASN A 363 5.12 19.08 -3.21
CA ASN A 363 6.18 18.25 -3.79
C ASN A 363 7.60 18.65 -3.37
N GLU A 364 7.91 19.94 -3.28
CA GLU A 364 9.24 20.42 -2.85
C GLU A 364 9.57 20.00 -1.41
N ARG A 365 8.59 20.04 -0.51
CA ARG A 365 8.74 19.60 0.88
C ARG A 365 8.86 18.09 0.96
N ALA A 366 8.04 17.36 0.18
CA ALA A 366 8.12 15.91 0.07
C ALA A 366 9.52 15.45 -0.38
N VAL A 367 10.10 16.09 -1.42
CA VAL A 367 11.49 15.85 -1.85
C VAL A 367 12.48 16.06 -0.70
N GLN A 368 12.37 17.15 0.08
CA GLN A 368 13.26 17.40 1.22
C GLN A 368 13.11 16.32 2.32
N SER A 369 11.90 15.87 2.60
CA SER A 369 11.62 14.82 3.58
C SER A 369 12.20 13.47 3.14
N PHE A 370 11.99 13.05 1.89
CA PHE A 370 12.60 11.83 1.35
C PHE A 370 14.12 11.92 1.26
N GLN A 371 14.69 13.08 0.91
CA GLN A 371 16.14 13.30 0.96
C GLN A 371 16.71 13.16 2.38
N LYS A 372 16.00 13.64 3.41
CA LYS A 372 16.39 13.42 4.82
C LYS A 372 16.31 11.94 5.21
N ALA A 373 15.26 11.23 4.81
CA ALA A 373 15.17 9.78 5.02
C ALA A 373 16.35 9.03 4.36
N ILE A 374 16.68 9.34 3.11
CA ILE A 374 17.83 8.77 2.39
C ILE A 374 19.18 9.18 3.02
N TYR A 375 19.28 10.37 3.62
CA TYR A 375 20.48 10.79 4.33
C TYR A 375 20.71 9.95 5.60
N LEU A 376 19.66 9.73 6.40
CA LEU A 376 19.71 8.91 7.62
C LEU A 376 19.96 7.44 7.31
N GLN A 377 19.29 6.92 6.29
CA GLN A 377 19.42 5.54 5.84
C GLN A 377 19.59 5.52 4.32
N PRO A 378 20.86 5.54 3.84
CA PRO A 378 21.22 5.53 2.41
C PRO A 378 20.57 4.45 1.56
N ASN A 379 20.09 3.38 2.19
CA ASN A 379 19.52 2.22 1.53
C ASN A 379 18.01 2.08 1.79
N HIS A 380 17.34 3.14 2.27
CA HIS A 380 15.91 3.10 2.56
C HIS A 380 15.08 3.11 1.27
N GLU A 381 14.50 1.97 0.96
CA GLU A 381 13.91 1.70 -0.36
C GLU A 381 12.67 2.55 -0.68
N ALA A 382 11.70 2.65 0.24
CA ALA A 382 10.49 3.46 -0.01
C ALA A 382 10.84 4.94 -0.28
N ALA A 383 11.71 5.55 0.52
CA ALA A 383 12.22 6.91 0.31
C ALA A 383 12.90 7.10 -1.06
N LEU A 384 13.70 6.13 -1.50
CA LEU A 384 14.31 6.14 -2.84
C LEU A 384 13.25 6.05 -3.95
N THR A 385 12.25 5.18 -3.78
CA THR A 385 11.13 4.98 -4.72
C THR A 385 10.28 6.25 -4.86
N HIS A 386 9.85 6.84 -3.76
CA HIS A 386 9.09 8.10 -3.76
C HIS A 386 9.89 9.25 -4.39
N LEU A 387 11.19 9.38 -4.08
CA LEU A 387 12.02 10.41 -4.69
C LEU A 387 12.24 10.17 -6.20
N ALA A 388 12.31 8.91 -6.65
CA ALA A 388 12.38 8.58 -8.07
C ALA A 388 11.11 9.00 -8.81
N LEU A 389 9.93 8.63 -8.27
CA LEU A 389 8.63 9.02 -8.83
C LEU A 389 8.43 10.54 -8.87
N LEU A 390 8.79 11.26 -7.81
CA LEU A 390 8.74 12.74 -7.80
C LEU A 390 9.68 13.37 -8.83
N LYS A 391 10.85 12.75 -9.09
CA LYS A 391 11.75 13.21 -10.15
C LYS A 391 11.21 12.94 -11.55
N GLU A 392 10.55 11.80 -11.78
CA GLU A 392 9.83 11.55 -13.03
C GLU A 392 8.70 12.57 -13.24
N GLN A 393 7.95 12.89 -12.17
CA GLN A 393 6.90 13.92 -12.18
C GLN A 393 7.46 15.31 -12.53
N GLN A 394 8.67 15.64 -12.08
CA GLN A 394 9.38 16.88 -12.39
C GLN A 394 10.11 16.87 -13.74
N GLY A 395 10.07 15.75 -14.48
CA GLY A 395 10.78 15.59 -15.76
C GLY A 395 12.28 15.27 -15.64
N ASP A 396 12.83 15.13 -14.43
CA ASP A 396 14.21 14.73 -14.17
C ASP A 396 14.40 13.21 -14.35
N ARG A 397 14.31 12.78 -15.61
CA ARG A 397 14.48 11.38 -16.02
C ARG A 397 15.87 10.82 -15.67
N ALA A 398 16.90 11.67 -15.67
CA ALA A 398 18.26 11.26 -15.35
C ALA A 398 18.41 10.96 -13.86
N GLY A 399 17.93 11.86 -12.99
CA GLY A 399 17.94 11.66 -11.54
C GLY A 399 17.04 10.51 -11.10
N ALA A 400 15.87 10.33 -11.72
CA ALA A 400 15.01 9.17 -11.46
C ALA A 400 15.70 7.84 -11.83
N SER A 401 16.30 7.76 -13.03
CA SER A 401 17.03 6.55 -13.47
C SER A 401 18.18 6.17 -12.51
N LEU A 402 18.92 7.15 -12.00
CA LEU A 402 19.98 6.91 -11.01
C LEU A 402 19.44 6.35 -9.69
N LEU A 403 18.26 6.79 -9.24
CA LEU A 403 17.61 6.26 -8.04
C LEU A 403 17.09 4.83 -8.27
N TRP A 404 16.44 4.55 -9.39
CA TRP A 404 16.05 3.18 -9.76
C TRP A 404 17.24 2.22 -9.86
N GLN A 405 18.35 2.65 -10.48
CA GLN A 405 19.59 1.87 -10.50
C GLN A 405 20.18 1.65 -9.11
N ARG A 406 20.04 2.62 -8.20
CA ARG A 406 20.48 2.47 -6.81
C ARG A 406 19.63 1.43 -6.08
N ILE A 407 18.29 1.53 -6.16
CA ILE A 407 17.37 0.55 -5.57
C ILE A 407 17.71 -0.86 -6.05
N TYR A 408 17.86 -1.04 -7.36
CA TYR A 408 18.24 -2.33 -7.97
C TYR A 408 19.54 -2.93 -7.40
N ARG A 409 20.54 -2.11 -7.05
CA ARG A 409 21.80 -2.58 -6.45
C ARG A 409 21.67 -3.00 -4.99
N LEU A 410 20.69 -2.46 -4.26
CA LEU A 410 20.50 -2.74 -2.83
C LEU A 410 19.80 -4.06 -2.56
N GLN A 411 19.17 -4.64 -3.59
CA GLN A 411 18.48 -5.92 -3.51
C GLN A 411 19.35 -7.12 -3.95
N ARG A 412 20.65 -6.91 -4.20
CA ARG A 412 21.67 -7.95 -4.48
C ARG A 412 22.44 -8.30 -3.21
#